data_AF-A0A166LR53-F1
#
_entry.id   AF-A0A166LR53-F1
#
_cell.length_a   1.000
_cell.length_b   1.000
_cell.length_c   1.000
_cell.angle_alpha   90.00
_cell.angle_beta   90.00
_cell.angle_gamma   90.00
#
_symmetry.space_group_name_H-M   'P 1'
#
loop_
_entity.id
_entity.type
_entity.pdbx_description
1 polymer ?
#
loop_
_entity_poly.entity_id
_entity_poly.type
_entity_poly.pdbx_seq_one_letter_code
_entity_poly.pdbx_strand_id
1 'polypeptide(L)'
;CPRCKPTVTFDLSQPQRVLEHIASHILHDIAIDRDLEACGLCLRPSPQCQLQLQKPKGCNGNPAVNINASSCPNLIKFQYKVAAHSSPSSPCSNVPISCPLCSAVIWRYNLCVHFRKQHQSSLHLPQYTAIWTLSNIETYEMAKIWKERHKKVIKRGRKKVVAPRLRISEAHSSRLTLK
;
A
#
# COMPACT_ATOMS: atom_id res chain seq x y z
N CYS A 1 2.79 13.02 -7.10
CA CYS A 1 1.33 13.22 -7.24
C CYS A 1 1.03 14.57 -7.89
N PRO A 2 0.75 14.61 -9.19
CA PRO A 2 0.37 15.84 -9.90
C PRO A 2 -1.03 16.37 -9.52
N ARG A 3 -1.86 15.56 -8.82
CA ARG A 3 -3.15 16.03 -8.30
C ARG A 3 -3.04 16.85 -7.01
N CYS A 4 -1.92 16.75 -6.30
CA CYS A 4 -1.67 17.56 -5.12
C CYS A 4 -1.13 18.93 -5.51
N LYS A 5 -1.59 19.97 -4.81
CA LYS A 5 -1.07 21.34 -4.91
C LYS A 5 -0.74 21.80 -3.48
N PRO A 6 0.54 21.95 -3.11
CA PRO A 6 1.74 21.72 -3.92
C PRO A 6 1.95 20.25 -4.31
N THR A 7 2.68 20.02 -5.42
CA THR A 7 2.99 18.67 -5.91
C THR A 7 3.75 17.86 -4.86
N VAL A 8 3.24 16.67 -4.55
CA VAL A 8 3.91 15.73 -3.65
C VAL A 8 4.85 14.83 -4.46
N THR A 9 6.12 14.74 -4.09
CA THR A 9 7.09 13.85 -4.74
C THR A 9 7.04 12.45 -4.13
N PHE A 10 7.08 11.40 -4.95
CA PHE A 10 7.10 10.03 -4.46
C PHE A 10 8.52 9.49 -4.31
N ASP A 11 8.78 8.85 -3.18
CA ASP A 11 9.97 8.02 -2.97
C ASP A 11 9.63 6.57 -3.37
N LEU A 12 10.09 6.14 -4.55
CA LEU A 12 9.79 4.81 -5.08
C LEU A 12 10.46 3.67 -4.29
N SER A 13 11.41 3.98 -3.39
CA SER A 13 11.93 3.00 -2.44
C SER A 13 10.92 2.65 -1.34
N GLN A 14 9.86 3.45 -1.19
CA GLN A 14 8.78 3.26 -0.21
C GLN A 14 7.42 3.08 -0.93
N PRO A 15 7.22 1.98 -1.66
CA PRO A 15 6.03 1.80 -2.50
C PRO A 15 4.72 1.77 -1.68
N GLN A 16 4.77 1.31 -0.42
CA GLN A 16 3.62 1.37 0.49
C GLN A 16 3.15 2.82 0.73
N ARG A 17 4.09 3.78 0.87
CA ARG A 17 3.75 5.20 1.03
C ARG A 17 3.11 5.80 -0.22
N VAL A 18 3.49 5.29 -1.39
CA VAL A 18 2.84 5.67 -2.66
C VAL A 18 1.40 5.15 -2.69
N LEU A 19 1.17 3.88 -2.31
CA LEU A 19 -0.17 3.29 -2.22
C LEU A 19 -1.06 4.06 -1.23
N GLU A 20 -0.55 4.33 -0.03
CA GLU A 20 -1.25 5.12 0.99
C GLU A 20 -1.68 6.49 0.46
N HIS A 21 -0.75 7.21 -0.19
CA HIS A 21 -1.05 8.53 -0.72
C HIS A 21 -2.15 8.48 -1.79
N ILE A 22 -2.02 7.60 -2.77
CA ILE A 22 -3.01 7.49 -3.86
C ILE A 22 -4.35 6.96 -3.33
N ALA A 23 -4.34 5.99 -2.43
CA ALA A 23 -5.55 5.46 -1.81
C ALA A 23 -6.27 6.52 -0.96
N SER A 24 -5.54 7.45 -0.33
CA SER A 24 -6.15 8.57 0.38
C SER A 24 -6.93 9.50 -0.54
N HIS A 25 -6.52 9.67 -1.80
CA HIS A 25 -7.31 10.39 -2.80
C HIS A 25 -8.63 9.66 -3.07
N ILE A 26 -8.59 8.34 -3.30
CA ILE A 26 -9.81 7.54 -3.55
C ILE A 26 -10.82 7.70 -2.39
N LEU A 27 -10.35 7.70 -1.14
CA LEU A 27 -11.21 7.76 0.03
C LEU A 27 -11.68 9.17 0.42
N HIS A 28 -10.96 10.23 0.08
CA HIS A 28 -11.19 11.54 0.68
C HIS A 28 -11.10 12.74 -0.29
N ASP A 29 -10.62 12.54 -1.51
CA ASP A 29 -10.60 13.60 -2.52
C ASP A 29 -11.99 13.73 -3.17
N ILE A 30 -12.63 14.89 -2.97
CA ILE A 30 -13.95 15.19 -3.54
C ILE A 30 -13.94 15.27 -5.07
N ALA A 31 -12.77 15.50 -5.67
CA ALA A 31 -12.62 15.59 -7.12
C ALA A 31 -12.46 14.21 -7.80
N ILE A 32 -12.42 13.12 -7.01
CA ILE A 32 -12.38 11.76 -7.52
C ILE A 32 -13.79 11.19 -7.51
N ASP A 33 -14.31 10.93 -8.71
CA ASP A 33 -15.53 10.17 -8.88
C ASP A 33 -15.26 8.69 -8.54
N ARG A 34 -15.76 8.26 -7.37
CA ARG A 34 -15.58 6.90 -6.86
C ARG A 34 -16.39 5.88 -7.62
N ASP A 35 -17.42 6.31 -8.33
CA ASP A 35 -18.22 5.39 -9.14
C ASP A 35 -17.43 4.89 -10.35
N LEU A 36 -16.38 5.59 -10.76
CA LEU A 36 -15.56 5.19 -11.91
C LEU A 36 -14.47 4.14 -11.61
N GLU A 37 -14.47 3.56 -10.40
CA GLU A 37 -13.51 2.52 -10.00
C GLU A 37 -12.05 2.94 -10.23
N ALA A 38 -11.68 4.15 -9.81
CA ALA A 38 -10.39 4.76 -10.10
C ALA A 38 -9.18 3.89 -9.68
N CYS A 39 -8.18 3.78 -10.55
CA CYS A 39 -6.99 2.97 -10.27
C CYS A 39 -6.21 3.45 -9.04
N GLY A 40 -5.86 2.55 -8.13
CA GLY A 40 -5.07 2.79 -6.91
C GLY A 40 -3.60 3.20 -7.12
N LEU A 41 -3.15 3.46 -8.34
CA LEU A 41 -1.81 3.97 -8.64
C LEU A 41 -1.80 5.25 -9.47
N CYS A 42 -2.74 5.40 -10.40
CA CYS A 42 -2.77 6.56 -11.31
C CYS A 42 -4.10 7.33 -11.30
N LEU A 43 -5.10 6.85 -10.55
CA LEU A 43 -6.44 7.44 -10.43
C LEU A 43 -7.23 7.56 -11.75
N ARG A 44 -6.75 6.95 -12.84
CA ARG A 44 -7.54 6.84 -14.07
C ARG A 44 -8.73 5.90 -13.84
N PRO A 45 -9.91 6.19 -14.42
CA PRO A 45 -11.10 5.37 -14.24
C PRO A 45 -10.96 4.01 -14.94
N SER A 46 -11.73 3.02 -14.49
CA SER A 46 -11.96 1.79 -15.25
C SER A 46 -12.88 2.09 -16.44
N PRO A 47 -12.64 1.53 -17.65
CA PRO A 47 -11.62 0.55 -18.02
C PRO A 47 -10.31 1.15 -18.54
N GLN A 48 -10.09 2.47 -18.44
CA GLN A 48 -8.90 3.13 -19.01
C GLN A 48 -7.58 2.70 -18.36
N CYS A 49 -7.64 2.15 -17.14
CA CYS A 49 -6.50 1.57 -16.46
C CYS A 49 -6.91 0.26 -15.80
N GLN A 50 -6.41 -0.86 -16.31
CA GLN A 50 -6.72 -2.20 -15.84
C GLN A 50 -5.46 -2.87 -15.31
N LEU A 51 -5.62 -3.58 -14.21
CA LEU A 51 -4.58 -4.41 -13.64
C LEU A 51 -4.86 -5.87 -13.92
N GLN A 52 -3.79 -6.64 -13.99
CA GLN A 52 -3.85 -8.08 -14.08
C GLN A 52 -3.03 -8.65 -12.93
N LEU A 53 -3.50 -9.71 -12.30
CA LEU A 53 -2.74 -10.43 -11.27
C LEU A 53 -2.03 -11.63 -11.90
N GLN A 54 -0.81 -11.89 -11.46
CA GLN A 54 -0.09 -13.12 -11.75
C GLN A 54 -0.62 -14.23 -10.87
N LYS A 55 -0.66 -15.45 -11.44
CA LYS A 55 -0.94 -16.64 -10.64
C LYS A 55 0.14 -16.77 -9.54
N PRO A 56 -0.26 -17.01 -8.29
CA PRO A 56 0.69 -17.22 -7.20
C PRO A 56 1.57 -18.44 -7.50
N LYS A 57 2.84 -18.37 -7.08
CA LYS A 57 3.78 -19.49 -7.20
C LYS A 57 3.52 -20.51 -6.08
N GLY A 58 2.88 -21.63 -6.43
CA GLY A 58 2.54 -22.70 -5.49
C GLY A 58 1.31 -22.39 -4.62
N CYS A 59 0.91 -23.36 -3.78
CA CYS A 59 -0.28 -23.28 -2.93
C CYS A 59 -0.26 -22.12 -1.92
N ASN A 60 0.94 -21.71 -1.48
CA ASN A 60 1.15 -20.63 -0.51
C ASN A 60 1.71 -19.34 -1.13
N GLY A 61 1.71 -19.25 -2.46
CA GLY A 61 2.19 -18.06 -3.16
C GLY A 61 1.26 -16.87 -2.92
N ASN A 62 1.82 -15.68 -2.75
CA ASN A 62 1.02 -14.45 -2.71
C ASN A 62 0.71 -13.99 -4.14
N PRO A 63 -0.48 -13.41 -4.39
CA PRO A 63 -0.73 -12.70 -5.63
C PRO A 63 0.31 -11.60 -5.86
N ALA A 64 0.58 -11.30 -7.12
CA ALA A 64 1.43 -10.18 -7.52
C ALA A 64 0.82 -9.50 -8.74
N VAL A 65 1.04 -8.20 -8.88
CA VAL A 65 0.60 -7.48 -10.08
C VAL A 65 1.43 -7.95 -11.28
N ASN A 66 0.76 -8.32 -12.37
CA ASN A 66 1.38 -8.64 -13.64
C ASN A 66 1.74 -7.34 -14.36
N ILE A 67 2.98 -6.91 -14.19
CA ILE A 67 3.48 -5.64 -14.75
C ILE A 67 3.34 -5.64 -16.28
N ASN A 68 3.56 -6.78 -16.94
CA ASN A 68 3.57 -6.86 -18.40
C ASN A 68 2.16 -6.90 -19.01
N ALA A 69 1.15 -7.34 -18.23
CA ALA A 69 -0.23 -7.46 -18.70
C ALA A 69 -1.13 -6.34 -18.16
N SER A 70 -0.62 -5.45 -17.33
CA SER A 70 -1.37 -4.32 -16.76
C SER A 70 -1.14 -3.05 -17.58
N SER A 71 -2.16 -2.21 -17.73
CA SER A 71 -2.09 -0.97 -18.54
C SER A 71 -1.75 0.28 -17.74
N CYS A 72 -1.50 0.16 -16.43
CA CYS A 72 -1.19 1.31 -15.59
C CYS A 72 0.21 1.88 -15.92
N PRO A 73 0.35 3.19 -16.17
CA PRO A 73 1.67 3.80 -16.42
C PRO A 73 2.53 3.93 -15.15
N ASN A 74 1.91 3.83 -13.98
CA ASN A 74 2.56 4.04 -12.68
C ASN A 74 2.74 2.72 -11.91
N LEU A 75 2.99 1.61 -12.62
CA LEU A 75 3.20 0.31 -11.99
C LEU A 75 4.42 0.36 -11.08
N ILE A 76 4.20 -0.01 -9.81
CA ILE A 76 5.25 -0.15 -8.81
C ILE A 76 5.24 -1.57 -8.26
N LYS A 77 6.41 -2.09 -7.90
CA LYS A 77 6.53 -3.36 -7.19
C LYS A 77 6.32 -3.09 -5.70
N PHE A 78 5.34 -3.74 -5.10
CA PHE A 78 5.11 -3.72 -3.66
C PHE A 78 4.90 -5.15 -3.14
N GLN A 79 5.15 -5.34 -1.84
CA GLN A 79 4.92 -6.63 -1.20
C GLN A 79 3.41 -6.79 -0.97
N TYR A 80 2.74 -7.58 -1.81
CA TYR A 80 1.29 -7.76 -1.79
C TYR A 80 0.78 -8.16 -0.41
N LYS A 81 1.40 -9.17 0.23
CA LYS A 81 1.00 -9.65 1.56
C LYS A 81 1.02 -8.54 2.60
N VAL A 82 2.04 -7.67 2.57
CA VAL A 82 2.13 -6.54 3.50
C VAL A 82 1.05 -5.50 3.18
N ALA A 83 0.89 -5.14 1.91
CA ALA A 83 -0.08 -4.14 1.48
C ALA A 83 -1.54 -4.61 1.59
N ALA A 84 -1.81 -5.91 1.69
CA ALA A 84 -3.16 -6.44 1.88
C ALA A 84 -3.67 -6.29 3.32
N HIS A 85 -2.79 -5.95 4.27
CA HIS A 85 -3.13 -5.80 5.69
C HIS A 85 -2.88 -4.37 6.17
N SER A 86 -3.91 -3.76 6.74
CA SER A 86 -3.77 -2.47 7.42
C SER A 86 -3.15 -2.66 8.80
N SER A 87 -2.22 -1.77 9.16
CA SER A 87 -1.60 -1.69 10.47
C SER A 87 -1.31 -0.23 10.83
N PRO A 88 -1.04 0.13 12.10
CA PRO A 88 -0.73 1.51 12.47
C PRO A 88 0.46 2.12 11.72
N SER A 89 1.45 1.32 11.30
CA SER A 89 2.63 1.78 10.57
C SER A 89 2.44 1.80 9.04
N SER A 90 1.47 1.03 8.53
CA SER A 90 1.08 0.90 7.12
C SER A 90 -0.44 0.76 7.04
N PRO A 91 -1.20 1.87 7.16
CA PRO A 91 -2.64 1.83 7.39
C PRO A 91 -3.48 1.56 6.15
N CYS A 92 -2.87 1.40 4.98
CA CYS A 92 -3.56 1.17 3.71
C CYS A 92 -3.60 -0.32 3.37
N SER A 93 -4.80 -0.89 3.23
CA SER A 93 -5.00 -2.25 2.71
C SER A 93 -5.46 -2.28 1.23
N ASN A 94 -5.38 -1.14 0.54
CA ASN A 94 -5.80 -1.03 -0.86
C ASN A 94 -4.86 -1.79 -1.79
N VAL A 95 -5.27 -2.99 -2.20
CA VAL A 95 -4.58 -3.83 -3.19
C VAL A 95 -5.54 -4.27 -4.29
N PRO A 96 -5.06 -4.66 -5.49
CA PRO A 96 -5.90 -5.25 -6.52
C PRO A 96 -6.32 -6.66 -6.13
N ILE A 97 -7.61 -6.97 -6.20
CA ILE A 97 -8.23 -8.23 -5.82
C ILE A 97 -9.01 -8.77 -7.02
N SER A 98 -8.87 -10.07 -7.31
CA SER A 98 -9.75 -10.73 -8.28
C SER A 98 -11.18 -10.78 -7.76
N CYS A 99 -12.14 -10.30 -8.55
CA CYS A 99 -13.54 -10.43 -8.21
C CYS A 99 -13.92 -11.92 -8.11
N PRO A 100 -14.63 -12.36 -7.06
CA PRO A 100 -15.03 -13.77 -6.95
C PRO A 100 -16.18 -14.15 -7.90
N LEU A 101 -16.83 -13.18 -8.55
CA LEU A 101 -18.01 -13.39 -9.40
C LEU A 101 -17.77 -13.11 -10.89
N CYS A 102 -16.64 -12.49 -11.25
CA CYS A 102 -16.27 -12.24 -12.64
C CYS A 102 -14.74 -12.21 -12.82
N SER A 103 -14.27 -12.00 -14.05
CA SER A 103 -12.84 -11.98 -14.38
C SER A 103 -12.12 -10.65 -14.06
N ALA A 104 -12.82 -9.67 -13.47
CA ALA A 104 -12.24 -8.36 -13.20
C ALA A 104 -11.25 -8.39 -12.02
N VAL A 105 -10.20 -7.57 -12.12
CA VAL A 105 -9.27 -7.28 -11.01
C VAL A 105 -9.51 -5.85 -10.55
N ILE A 106 -9.98 -5.70 -9.31
CA ILE A 106 -10.49 -4.44 -8.77
C ILE A 106 -9.68 -4.05 -7.53
N TRP A 107 -9.34 -2.78 -7.40
CA TRP A 107 -8.74 -2.27 -6.16
C TRP A 107 -9.71 -2.42 -5.00
N ARG A 108 -9.25 -2.93 -3.85
CA ARG A 108 -10.08 -3.24 -2.67
C ARG A 108 -11.08 -2.13 -2.33
N TYR A 109 -10.63 -0.87 -2.33
CA TYR A 109 -11.47 0.27 -1.96
C TYR A 109 -12.60 0.55 -2.95
N ASN A 110 -12.49 0.07 -4.20
CA ASN A 110 -13.51 0.19 -5.23
C ASN A 110 -14.41 -1.06 -5.33
N LEU A 111 -14.13 -2.12 -4.58
CA LEU A 111 -14.82 -3.40 -4.75
C LEU A 111 -16.32 -3.30 -4.44
N CYS A 112 -16.72 -2.50 -3.45
CA CYS A 112 -18.14 -2.21 -3.17
C CYS A 112 -18.85 -1.56 -4.37
N VAL A 113 -18.19 -0.60 -5.03
CA VAL A 113 -18.71 0.07 -6.22
C VAL A 113 -18.87 -0.92 -7.36
N HIS A 114 -17.86 -1.76 -7.57
CA HIS A 114 -17.91 -2.81 -8.58
C HIS A 114 -19.08 -3.77 -8.36
N PHE A 115 -19.28 -4.24 -7.12
CA PHE A 115 -20.41 -5.11 -6.78
C PHE A 115 -21.76 -4.44 -7.00
N ARG A 116 -21.91 -3.16 -6.61
CA ARG A 116 -23.14 -2.40 -6.86
C ARG A 116 -23.47 -2.30 -8.35
N LYS A 117 -22.46 -2.18 -9.21
CA LYS A 117 -22.64 -2.03 -10.68
C LYS A 117 -22.83 -3.35 -11.42
N GLN A 118 -22.08 -4.39 -11.05
CA GLN A 118 -21.96 -5.63 -11.83
C GLN A 118 -22.61 -6.84 -11.15
N HIS A 119 -22.79 -6.79 -9.82
CA HIS A 119 -23.22 -7.92 -9.00
C HIS A 119 -24.24 -7.50 -7.93
N GLN A 120 -25.23 -6.69 -8.31
CA GLN A 120 -26.17 -6.05 -7.38
C GLN A 120 -26.88 -7.04 -6.46
N SER A 121 -27.25 -8.22 -6.97
CA SER A 121 -27.89 -9.31 -6.20
C SER A 121 -26.99 -9.91 -5.11
N SER A 122 -25.67 -9.75 -5.19
CA SER A 122 -24.70 -10.28 -4.23
C SER A 122 -24.14 -9.23 -3.27
N LEU A 123 -24.57 -7.97 -3.37
CA LEU A 123 -23.99 -6.84 -2.63
C LEU A 123 -24.07 -7.00 -1.10
N HIS A 124 -25.14 -7.61 -0.59
CA HIS A 124 -25.41 -7.73 0.84
C HIS A 124 -24.91 -9.03 1.47
N LEU A 125 -24.28 -9.92 0.70
CA LEU A 125 -23.79 -11.18 1.24
C LEU A 125 -22.59 -10.92 2.16
N PRO A 126 -22.64 -11.35 3.44
CA PRO A 126 -21.61 -11.03 4.44
C PRO A 126 -20.18 -11.41 4.01
N GLN A 127 -20.03 -12.51 3.27
CA GLN A 127 -18.75 -12.98 2.75
C GLN A 127 -18.08 -11.98 1.79
N TYR A 128 -18.87 -11.19 1.06
CA TYR A 128 -18.34 -10.20 0.13
C TYR A 128 -18.15 -8.85 0.83
N THR A 129 -19.10 -8.44 1.68
CA THR A 129 -18.99 -7.17 2.43
C THR A 129 -17.73 -7.12 3.30
N ALA A 130 -17.33 -8.25 3.89
CA ALA A 130 -16.10 -8.37 4.66
C ALA A 130 -14.83 -8.01 3.85
N ILE A 131 -14.83 -8.17 2.52
CA ILE A 131 -13.66 -7.95 1.67
C ILE A 131 -13.34 -6.45 1.53
N TRP A 132 -14.37 -5.59 1.43
CA TRP A 132 -14.19 -4.14 1.26
C TRP A 132 -14.45 -3.32 2.53
N THR A 133 -14.91 -3.96 3.61
CA THR A 133 -15.05 -3.27 4.89
C THR A 133 -13.67 -2.88 5.40
N LEU A 134 -13.50 -1.59 5.72
CA LEU A 134 -12.28 -1.05 6.29
C LEU A 134 -12.35 -1.12 7.81
N SER A 135 -11.22 -1.39 8.47
CA SER A 135 -11.16 -1.30 9.93
C SER A 135 -11.29 0.15 10.40
N ASN A 136 -11.66 0.35 11.67
CA ASN A 136 -11.69 1.68 12.27
C ASN A 136 -10.31 2.35 12.24
N ILE A 137 -9.24 1.57 12.47
CA ILE A 137 -7.85 2.05 12.45
C ILE A 137 -7.48 2.52 11.03
N GLU A 138 -7.76 1.70 10.03
CA GLU A 138 -7.53 2.04 8.63
C GLU A 138 -8.26 3.31 8.22
N THR A 139 -9.55 3.41 8.55
CA THR A 139 -10.37 4.59 8.25
C THR A 139 -9.78 5.85 8.88
N TYR A 140 -9.40 5.77 10.16
CA TYR A 140 -8.85 6.90 10.90
C TYR A 140 -7.47 7.34 10.37
N GLU A 141 -6.54 6.40 10.19
CA GLU A 141 -5.17 6.72 9.76
C GLU A 141 -5.12 7.14 8.28
N MET A 142 -5.97 6.60 7.41
CA MET A 142 -6.09 7.07 6.03
C MET A 142 -6.64 8.50 5.95
N ALA A 143 -7.59 8.86 6.82
CA ALA A 143 -8.08 10.23 6.93
C ALA A 143 -6.99 11.20 7.42
N LYS A 144 -6.12 10.73 8.33
CA LYS A 144 -4.95 11.50 8.77
C LYS A 144 -3.94 11.69 7.64
N ILE A 145 -3.59 10.63 6.90
CA ILE A 145 -2.72 10.71 5.71
C ILE A 145 -3.24 11.75 4.72
N TRP A 146 -4.56 11.74 4.45
CA TRP A 146 -5.18 12.74 3.59
C TRP A 146 -4.95 14.17 4.09
N LYS A 147 -5.24 14.44 5.37
CA LYS A 147 -5.06 15.76 5.99
C LYS A 147 -3.59 16.21 5.98
N GLU A 148 -2.66 15.27 6.16
CA GLU A 148 -1.23 15.53 6.32
C GLU A 148 -0.43 15.42 5.02
N ARG A 149 -1.08 15.17 3.88
CA ARG A 149 -0.43 14.84 2.60
C ARG A 149 0.60 15.86 2.09
N HIS A 150 0.51 17.11 2.52
CA HIS A 150 1.45 18.18 2.14
C HIS A 150 2.53 18.46 3.20
N LYS A 151 2.46 17.82 4.38
CA LYS A 151 3.46 17.99 5.42
C LYS A 151 4.76 17.32 4.99
N LYS A 152 5.86 18.06 4.99
CA LYS A 152 7.19 17.46 4.83
C LYS A 152 7.50 16.65 6.08
N VAL A 153 7.75 15.34 5.91
CA VAL A 153 8.23 14.51 7.03
C VAL A 153 9.65 14.96 7.36
N ILE A 154 9.80 15.70 8.46
CA ILE A 154 11.12 16.00 9.01
C ILE A 154 11.67 14.69 9.56
N LYS A 155 12.60 14.06 8.81
CA LYS A 155 13.32 12.89 9.31
C LYS A 155 14.12 13.32 10.54
N ARG A 156 13.62 12.97 11.73
CA ARG A 156 14.42 13.08 12.95
C ARG A 156 15.63 12.17 12.76
N GLY A 157 16.83 12.76 12.71
CA GLY A 157 18.07 12.00 12.57
C GLY A 157 18.13 10.93 13.66
N ARG A 158 18.54 9.71 13.30
CA ARG A 158 18.92 8.70 14.31
C ARG A 158 19.96 9.34 15.20
N LYS A 159 19.64 9.59 16.47
CA LYS A 159 20.68 9.83 17.48
C LYS A 159 21.59 8.60 17.43
N LYS A 160 22.82 8.76 16.96
CA LYS A 160 23.86 7.74 17.14
C LYS A 160 23.97 7.56 18.65
N VAL A 161 23.46 6.43 19.17
CA VAL A 161 23.85 5.99 20.50
C VAL A 161 25.33 5.66 20.36
N VAL A 162 26.18 6.57 20.82
CA VAL A 162 27.61 6.28 20.98
C VAL A 162 27.66 5.22 22.07
N ALA A 163 27.83 3.96 21.67
CA ALA A 163 28.12 2.90 22.63
C ALA A 163 29.36 3.32 23.41
N PRO A 164 29.37 3.23 24.76
CA PRO A 164 30.57 3.50 25.53
C PRO A 164 31.67 2.57 25.02
N ARG A 165 32.83 3.12 24.65
CA ARG A 165 34.02 2.31 24.39
C ARG A 165 34.35 1.59 25.69
N LEU A 166 34.12 0.28 25.75
CA LEU A 166 34.68 -0.56 26.79
C LEU A 166 36.21 -0.43 26.70
N ARG A 167 36.81 0.25 27.69
CA ARG A 167 38.26 0.23 27.87
C ARG A 167 38.62 -1.15 28.41
N ILE A 168 39.12 -2.02 27.54
CA ILE A 168 39.81 -3.23 27.97
C ILE A 168 41.11 -2.76 28.63
N SER A 169 41.24 -2.96 29.94
CA SER A 169 42.48 -2.73 30.67
C SER A 169 43.53 -3.75 30.21
N GLU A 170 44.78 -3.30 30.11
CA GLU A 170 45.97 -4.03 29.63
C GLU A 170 46.26 -5.35 30.38
N ALA A 171 45.56 -5.63 31.48
CA ALA A 171 45.71 -6.81 32.33
C ALA A 171 45.22 -8.15 31.73
N HIS A 172 44.73 -8.18 30.48
CA HIS A 172 44.23 -9.40 29.83
C HIS A 172 44.93 -9.76 28.51
N SER A 173 46.20 -9.40 28.34
CA SER A 173 47.01 -9.88 27.21
C SER A 173 48.02 -10.95 27.69
N SER A 174 47.68 -12.23 27.52
CA SER A 174 48.64 -13.33 27.62
C SER A 174 49.55 -13.34 26.38
N ARG A 175 50.71 -12.67 26.47
CA ARG A 175 51.79 -12.85 25.48
C ARG A 175 52.50 -14.18 25.76
N LEU A 176 52.24 -15.18 24.93
CA LEU A 176 53.05 -16.38 24.84
C LEU A 176 54.43 -16.01 24.26
N THR A 177 55.49 -16.12 25.06
CA THR A 177 56.88 -16.07 24.58
C THR A 177 57.30 -17.46 24.15
N LEU A 178 57.53 -17.66 22.84
CA LEU A 178 58.26 -18.83 22.32
C LEU A 178 59.76 -18.52 22.37
N LYS A 179 60.55 -19.46 22.93
CA LYS A 179 62.02 -19.50 22.86
C LYS A 179 62.45 -20.34 21.67
#